data_AF-A0A8S9QBE4-F1
#
_entry.id   AF-A0A8S9QBE4-F1
#
_cell.length_a   1.000
_cell.length_b   1.000
_cell.length_c   1.000
_cell.angle_alpha   90.00
_cell.angle_beta   90.00
_cell.angle_gamma   90.00
#
_symmetry.space_group_name_H-M   'P 1'
#
loop_
_entity.id
_entity.type
_entity.pdbx_description
1 polymer ?
#
loop_
_entity_poly.entity_id
_entity_poly.type
_entity_poly.pdbx_seq_one_letter_code
_entity_poly.pdbx_strand_id
1 'polypeptide(L)'
;MLKERYPDFDDEKLYRTARLVTAAVIAKIHTIDWTLELLKTDTLTAGMRINWYGFLGKKVKDKIGARFGPILSGLVGLKKPRDHGVPYSLTEEFVSVYRMHCLLPDTLILRDMRPENVDKENPAIEREVPMTKLIGKEGGKTDSRIGFEQLLVSMGHQSFYRDRERGVPRYNEFRKNLLMSPIKKWEDLTDDEEAIDALKEVYEDDINKVDVNVGLHAEKKIKGFAISETAFFIFLLVASRRLEADRFFTTNFNDKTYTKEGLDAFSVWSSDPDPTNWLPLYLRSAP
;
A
#
# COMPACT_ATOMS: atom_id res chain seq x y z
N MET A 1 -2.66 1.45 -28.59
CA MET A 1 -2.64 0.05 -28.09
C MET A 1 -3.97 -0.70 -28.26
N LEU A 2 -4.87 -0.82 -27.26
CA LEU A 2 -5.99 -1.80 -27.35
C LEU A 2 -6.92 -1.60 -28.56
N LYS A 3 -7.46 -0.40 -28.78
CA LYS A 3 -8.36 -0.10 -29.91
C LYS A 3 -7.68 -0.21 -31.29
N GLU A 4 -6.40 0.11 -31.35
CA GLU A 4 -5.55 0.00 -32.54
C GLU A 4 -5.29 -1.48 -32.90
N ARG A 5 -5.07 -2.32 -31.89
CA ARG A 5 -4.82 -3.75 -32.06
C ARG A 5 -6.09 -4.56 -32.27
N TYR A 6 -7.21 -4.09 -31.70
CA TYR A 6 -8.52 -4.69 -31.81
C TYR A 6 -9.54 -3.65 -32.32
N PRO A 7 -9.52 -3.28 -33.62
CA PRO A 7 -10.42 -2.26 -34.18
C PRO A 7 -11.91 -2.56 -33.96
N ASP A 8 -12.28 -3.84 -33.92
CA ASP A 8 -13.67 -4.30 -33.75
C ASP A 8 -14.19 -4.21 -32.30
N PHE A 9 -13.39 -3.78 -31.33
CA PHE A 9 -13.89 -3.54 -29.98
C PHE A 9 -14.78 -2.30 -29.95
N ASP A 10 -16.01 -2.47 -29.46
CA ASP A 10 -16.86 -1.37 -29.02
C ASP A 10 -16.32 -0.72 -27.73
N ASP A 11 -16.95 0.40 -27.34
CA ASP A 11 -16.54 1.18 -26.18
C ASP A 11 -16.61 0.38 -24.87
N GLU A 12 -17.70 -0.34 -24.64
CA GLU A 12 -17.91 -1.13 -23.40
C GLU A 12 -16.89 -2.28 -23.28
N LYS A 13 -16.56 -2.97 -24.38
CA LYS A 13 -15.53 -4.01 -24.38
C LYS A 13 -14.14 -3.42 -24.18
N LEU A 14 -13.84 -2.28 -24.81
CA LEU A 14 -12.59 -1.55 -24.62
C LEU A 14 -12.43 -1.11 -23.15
N TYR A 15 -13.45 -0.50 -22.56
CA TYR A 15 -13.49 -0.10 -21.16
C TYR A 15 -13.30 -1.29 -20.21
N ARG A 16 -14.04 -2.39 -20.39
CA ARG A 16 -13.92 -3.59 -19.55
C ARG A 16 -12.51 -4.17 -19.57
N THR A 17 -11.90 -4.32 -20.75
CA THR A 17 -10.52 -4.83 -20.87
C THR A 17 -9.52 -3.85 -20.27
N ALA A 18 -9.62 -2.55 -20.60
CA ALA A 18 -8.71 -1.53 -20.08
C ALA A 18 -8.76 -1.43 -18.54
N ARG A 19 -9.97 -1.46 -17.95
CA ARG A 19 -10.15 -1.45 -16.49
C ARG A 19 -9.46 -2.63 -15.81
N LEU A 20 -9.57 -3.84 -16.37
CA LEU A 20 -8.91 -5.03 -15.82
C LEU A 20 -7.39 -4.90 -15.88
N VAL A 21 -6.83 -4.50 -17.03
CA VAL A 21 -5.39 -4.27 -17.20
C VAL A 21 -4.89 -3.22 -16.20
N THR A 22 -5.54 -2.06 -16.11
CA THR A 22 -5.15 -0.98 -15.18
C THR A 22 -5.22 -1.42 -13.72
N ALA A 23 -6.29 -2.09 -13.29
CA ALA A 23 -6.42 -2.58 -11.91
C ALA A 23 -5.31 -3.59 -11.56
N ALA A 24 -4.95 -4.47 -12.50
CA ALA A 24 -3.87 -5.43 -12.30
C ALA A 24 -2.47 -4.78 -12.34
N VAL A 25 -2.27 -3.71 -13.11
CA VAL A 25 -1.03 -2.90 -13.07
C VAL A 25 -0.88 -2.24 -11.71
N ILE A 26 -1.94 -1.61 -11.18
CA ILE A 26 -1.95 -1.00 -9.84
C ILE A 26 -1.61 -2.04 -8.76
N ALA A 27 -2.25 -3.21 -8.79
CA ALA A 27 -1.95 -4.30 -7.85
C ALA A 27 -0.49 -4.79 -7.97
N LYS A 28 0.06 -4.84 -9.18
CA LYS A 28 1.46 -5.23 -9.41
C LYS A 28 2.43 -4.22 -8.80
N ILE A 29 2.30 -2.93 -9.13
CA ILE A 29 3.12 -1.84 -8.58
C ILE A 29 3.04 -1.86 -7.04
N HIS A 30 1.82 -1.93 -6.49
CA HIS A 30 1.64 -1.98 -5.04
C HIS A 30 2.39 -3.17 -4.41
N THR A 31 2.36 -4.35 -5.05
CA THR A 31 2.95 -5.59 -4.52
C THR A 31 4.47 -5.64 -4.64
N ILE A 32 5.05 -5.36 -5.82
CA ILE A 32 6.47 -5.62 -6.12
C ILE A 32 7.32 -4.36 -6.34
N ASP A 33 6.79 -3.19 -6.02
CA ASP A 33 7.50 -1.90 -6.08
C ASP A 33 7.24 -1.15 -4.76
N TRP A 34 6.04 -0.59 -4.55
CA TRP A 34 5.70 0.19 -3.36
C TRP A 34 5.93 -0.54 -2.03
N THR A 35 5.51 -1.82 -1.92
CA THR A 35 5.72 -2.59 -0.67
C THR A 35 7.20 -2.86 -0.39
N LEU A 36 8.06 -2.93 -1.43
CA LEU A 36 9.48 -3.19 -1.23
C LEU A 36 10.17 -2.01 -0.56
N GLU A 37 9.79 -0.79 -0.96
CA GLU A 37 10.30 0.45 -0.36
C GLU A 37 9.70 0.70 1.03
N LEU A 38 8.46 0.26 1.30
CA LEU A 38 7.87 0.29 2.65
C LEU A 38 8.57 -0.69 3.62
N LEU A 39 9.04 -1.83 3.12
CA LEU A 39 9.58 -2.96 3.91
C LEU A 39 10.99 -3.33 3.42
N LYS A 40 11.89 -2.36 3.45
CA LYS A 40 13.20 -2.35 2.76
C LYS A 40 14.22 -3.32 3.34
N THR A 41 13.97 -4.60 3.08
CA THR A 41 14.76 -5.77 3.50
C THR A 41 14.83 -6.81 2.39
N ASP A 42 15.89 -7.61 2.35
CA ASP A 42 16.04 -8.68 1.35
C ASP A 42 14.94 -9.75 1.50
N THR A 43 14.55 -10.06 2.73
CA THR A 43 13.49 -11.03 3.05
C THR A 43 12.15 -10.62 2.45
N LEU A 44 11.75 -9.35 2.59
CA LEU A 44 10.46 -8.88 2.04
C LEU A 44 10.55 -8.63 0.54
N THR A 45 11.71 -8.21 0.03
CA THR A 45 12.00 -8.18 -1.41
C THR A 45 11.79 -9.56 -2.05
N ALA A 46 12.29 -10.63 -1.42
CA ALA A 46 12.02 -11.99 -1.85
C ALA A 46 10.55 -12.38 -1.65
N GLY A 47 9.98 -12.16 -0.46
CA GLY A 47 8.62 -12.56 -0.09
C GLY A 47 7.54 -11.98 -1.00
N MET A 48 7.57 -10.67 -1.27
CA MET A 48 6.59 -10.03 -2.14
C MET A 48 6.73 -10.47 -3.61
N ARG A 49 7.98 -10.71 -4.08
CA ARG A 49 8.23 -11.29 -5.40
C ARG A 49 7.77 -12.76 -5.49
N ILE A 50 7.84 -13.52 -4.39
CA ILE A 50 7.27 -14.87 -4.30
C ILE A 50 5.74 -14.83 -4.31
N ASN A 51 5.09 -13.89 -3.62
CA ASN A 51 3.63 -13.71 -3.73
C ASN A 51 3.19 -13.47 -5.18
N TRP A 52 3.94 -12.66 -5.95
CA TRP A 52 3.59 -12.39 -7.35
C TRP A 52 4.02 -13.50 -8.33
N TYR A 53 5.26 -14.02 -8.23
CA TYR A 53 5.86 -14.92 -9.24
C TYR A 53 6.08 -16.36 -8.76
N GLY A 54 5.97 -16.62 -7.47
CA GLY A 54 6.34 -17.89 -6.83
C GLY A 54 7.84 -18.07 -6.64
N PHE A 55 8.20 -19.08 -5.84
CA PHE A 55 9.60 -19.42 -5.55
C PHE A 55 10.40 -19.82 -6.81
N LEU A 56 9.73 -20.36 -7.85
CA LEU A 56 10.37 -20.67 -9.13
C LEU A 56 10.69 -19.41 -9.97
N GLY A 57 10.16 -18.24 -9.56
CA GLY A 57 10.46 -16.95 -10.14
C GLY A 57 9.86 -16.69 -11.53
N LYS A 58 10.01 -15.43 -11.97
CA LYS A 58 9.40 -14.89 -13.19
C LYS A 58 9.71 -15.74 -14.43
N LYS A 59 10.97 -16.08 -14.69
CA LYS A 59 11.40 -16.82 -15.90
C LYS A 59 10.74 -18.20 -16.04
N VAL A 60 10.41 -18.86 -14.93
CA VAL A 60 9.68 -20.14 -14.97
C VAL A 60 8.18 -19.89 -15.14
N LYS A 61 7.61 -18.98 -14.34
CA LYS A 61 6.18 -18.64 -14.42
C LYS A 61 5.74 -18.16 -15.81
N ASP A 62 6.54 -17.31 -16.46
CA ASP A 62 6.25 -16.82 -17.81
C ASP A 62 6.27 -17.95 -18.87
N LYS A 63 7.08 -19.00 -18.67
CA LYS A 63 7.23 -20.12 -19.61
C LYS A 63 6.17 -21.20 -19.48
N ILE A 64 5.76 -21.54 -18.25
CA ILE A 64 4.90 -22.71 -17.98
C ILE A 64 3.65 -22.41 -17.14
N GLY A 65 3.40 -21.14 -16.81
CA GLY A 65 2.25 -20.70 -16.04
C GLY A 65 2.26 -21.13 -14.57
N ALA A 66 1.17 -20.84 -13.86
CA ALA A 66 1.05 -21.14 -12.44
C ALA A 66 0.60 -22.59 -12.18
N ARG A 67 1.51 -23.54 -12.38
CA ARG A 67 1.21 -24.98 -12.38
C ARG A 67 1.46 -25.70 -11.04
N PHE A 68 2.25 -25.12 -10.13
CA PHE A 68 2.78 -25.78 -8.93
C PHE A 68 2.23 -25.21 -7.60
N GLY A 69 1.05 -24.58 -7.63
CA GLY A 69 0.40 -24.03 -6.45
C GLY A 69 1.01 -22.71 -5.94
N PRO A 70 0.46 -22.15 -4.85
CA PRO A 70 0.71 -20.76 -4.44
C PRO A 70 2.17 -20.47 -4.06
N ILE A 71 2.87 -21.42 -3.43
CA ILE A 71 4.25 -21.21 -2.96
C ILE A 71 5.23 -21.20 -4.15
N LEU A 72 5.15 -22.22 -5.01
CA LEU A 72 6.11 -22.39 -6.12
C LEU A 72 5.79 -21.52 -7.33
N SER A 73 4.51 -21.18 -7.55
CA SER A 73 4.05 -20.39 -8.71
C SER A 73 3.47 -19.01 -8.38
N GLY A 74 3.34 -18.66 -7.10
CA GLY A 74 2.75 -17.39 -6.65
C GLY A 74 1.22 -17.43 -6.64
N LEU A 75 0.62 -16.39 -6.09
CA LEU A 75 -0.83 -16.25 -5.91
C LEU A 75 -1.53 -15.88 -7.23
N VAL A 76 -0.85 -15.11 -8.09
CA VAL A 76 -1.39 -14.66 -9.38
C VAL A 76 -1.44 -15.82 -10.40
N GLY A 77 -2.54 -15.98 -11.12
CA GLY A 77 -2.75 -17.03 -12.12
C GLY A 77 -3.13 -18.41 -11.56
N LEU A 78 -3.42 -18.54 -10.26
CA LEU A 78 -3.93 -19.79 -9.67
C LEU A 78 -5.20 -20.27 -10.40
N LYS A 79 -5.37 -21.59 -10.51
CA LYS A 79 -6.49 -22.21 -11.25
C LYS A 79 -7.88 -21.92 -10.67
N LYS A 80 -7.96 -21.54 -9.40
CA LYS A 80 -9.17 -21.17 -8.65
C LYS A 80 -8.80 -20.12 -7.60
N PRO A 81 -9.72 -19.20 -7.26
CA PRO A 81 -9.55 -18.37 -6.08
C PRO A 81 -9.57 -19.20 -4.79
N ARG A 82 -8.99 -18.65 -3.73
CA ARG A 82 -8.86 -19.23 -2.39
C ARG A 82 -9.30 -18.20 -1.36
N ASP A 83 -10.45 -18.43 -0.75
CA ASP A 83 -11.00 -17.61 0.34
C ASP A 83 -10.79 -18.27 1.72
N HIS A 84 -10.26 -19.50 1.74
CA HIS A 84 -10.04 -20.35 2.92
C HIS A 84 -11.32 -20.66 3.70
N GLY A 85 -12.47 -20.75 3.01
CA GLY A 85 -13.76 -21.09 3.62
C GLY A 85 -14.46 -19.94 4.34
N VAL A 86 -13.89 -18.73 4.29
CA VAL A 86 -14.49 -17.49 4.77
C VAL A 86 -14.65 -16.56 3.56
N PRO A 87 -15.81 -15.93 3.31
CA PRO A 87 -15.98 -15.00 2.20
C PRO A 87 -14.93 -13.87 2.18
N TYR A 88 -14.62 -13.35 1.00
CA TYR A 88 -13.67 -12.24 0.87
C TYR A 88 -14.26 -10.93 1.41
N SER A 89 -13.52 -10.29 2.30
CA SER A 89 -13.72 -8.92 2.76
C SER A 89 -12.36 -8.30 3.14
N LEU A 90 -12.31 -6.97 3.23
CA LEU A 90 -11.33 -6.28 4.06
C LEU A 90 -11.92 -6.18 5.48
N THR A 91 -11.08 -6.24 6.51
CA THR A 91 -11.52 -6.30 7.91
C THR A 91 -11.30 -4.96 8.63
N GLU A 92 -11.88 -4.79 9.82
CA GLU A 92 -11.71 -3.56 10.59
C GLU A 92 -10.27 -3.37 11.09
N GLU A 93 -9.58 -4.46 11.44
CA GLU A 93 -8.16 -4.45 11.78
C GLU A 93 -7.30 -3.94 10.61
N PHE A 94 -7.67 -4.31 9.37
CA PHE A 94 -7.01 -3.79 8.17
C PHE A 94 -7.17 -2.28 8.02
N VAL A 95 -8.35 -1.75 8.37
CA VAL A 95 -8.59 -0.29 8.38
C VAL A 95 -7.71 0.38 9.44
N SER A 96 -7.65 -0.16 10.67
CA SER A 96 -6.87 0.42 11.77
C SER A 96 -5.36 0.47 11.50
N VAL A 97 -4.78 -0.58 10.89
CA VAL A 97 -3.34 -0.59 10.56
C VAL A 97 -2.96 0.27 9.35
N TYR A 98 -3.93 0.65 8.51
CA TYR A 98 -3.72 1.56 7.36
C TYR A 98 -3.95 3.05 7.67
N ARG A 99 -4.16 3.42 8.94
CA ARG A 99 -4.28 4.83 9.40
C ARG A 99 -2.92 5.56 9.44
N MET A 100 -2.21 5.60 8.31
CA MET A 100 -0.84 6.12 8.17
C MET A 100 -0.80 7.63 7.87
N HIS A 101 -1.63 8.43 8.55
CA HIS A 101 -1.74 9.88 8.28
C HIS A 101 -0.44 10.66 8.54
N CYS A 102 0.41 10.15 9.44
CA CYS A 102 1.73 10.70 9.76
C CYS A 102 2.77 10.60 8.61
N LEU A 103 2.39 10.03 7.45
CA LEU A 103 3.20 10.09 6.22
C LEU A 103 3.07 11.42 5.47
N LEU A 104 2.10 12.27 5.82
CA LEU A 104 1.98 13.61 5.27
C LEU A 104 3.02 14.54 5.94
N PRO A 105 3.85 15.28 5.17
CA PRO A 105 4.83 16.20 5.74
C PRO A 105 4.14 17.48 6.26
N ASP A 106 4.82 18.26 7.10
CA ASP A 106 4.30 19.57 7.52
C ASP A 106 4.37 20.63 6.39
N THR A 107 5.32 20.46 5.46
CA THR A 107 5.63 21.42 4.39
C THR A 107 5.95 20.69 3.09
N LEU A 108 5.36 21.16 1.99
CA LEU A 108 5.67 20.72 0.63
C LEU A 108 6.73 21.64 0.01
N ILE A 109 7.85 21.06 -0.42
CA ILE A 109 8.93 21.79 -1.11
C ILE A 109 8.59 21.84 -2.61
N LEU A 110 8.21 23.01 -3.12
CA LEU A 110 8.01 23.21 -4.56
C LEU A 110 9.35 23.52 -5.23
N ARG A 111 9.59 22.86 -6.37
CA ARG A 111 10.79 23.00 -7.18
C ARG A 111 10.49 23.66 -8.51
N ASP A 112 11.47 24.40 -9.01
CA ASP A 112 11.40 25.10 -10.29
C ASP A 112 11.43 24.12 -11.46
N MET A 113 10.34 24.08 -12.22
CA MET A 113 10.13 23.19 -13.38
C MET A 113 10.30 23.91 -14.73
N ARG A 114 10.90 25.10 -14.76
CA ARG A 114 11.22 25.78 -16.04
C ARG A 114 12.21 24.95 -16.86
N PRO A 115 12.07 24.88 -18.21
CA PRO A 115 12.86 23.97 -19.05
C PRO A 115 14.38 24.01 -18.82
N GLU A 116 14.94 25.20 -18.57
CA GLU A 116 16.35 25.43 -18.26
C GLU A 116 16.86 24.82 -16.94
N ASN A 117 15.97 24.29 -16.10
CA ASN A 117 16.25 23.73 -14.78
C ASN A 117 15.77 22.28 -14.59
N VAL A 118 14.98 21.71 -15.52
CA VAL A 118 14.42 20.34 -15.41
C VAL A 118 15.49 19.24 -15.48
N ASP A 119 16.53 19.41 -16.31
CA ASP A 119 17.59 18.41 -16.49
C ASP A 119 18.62 18.35 -15.35
N LYS A 120 18.41 19.11 -14.27
CA LYS A 120 19.26 19.07 -13.08
C LYS A 120 18.76 17.98 -12.15
N GLU A 121 19.69 17.12 -11.69
CA GLU A 121 19.43 16.01 -10.76
C GLU A 121 18.70 16.44 -9.46
N ASN A 122 18.75 17.73 -9.12
CA ASN A 122 17.99 18.32 -8.03
C ASN A 122 17.56 19.76 -8.42
N PRO A 123 16.38 19.96 -9.04
CA PRO A 123 15.94 21.29 -9.48
C PRO A 123 15.79 22.25 -8.30
N ALA A 124 16.10 23.53 -8.52
CA ALA A 124 16.16 24.53 -7.45
C ALA A 124 14.82 24.65 -6.71
N ILE A 125 14.87 24.87 -5.39
CA ILE A 125 13.66 25.13 -4.60
C ILE A 125 13.10 26.50 -5.03
N GLU A 126 11.85 26.51 -5.50
CA GLU A 126 11.14 27.74 -5.84
C GLU A 126 10.56 28.38 -4.58
N ARG A 127 9.88 27.56 -3.75
CA ARG A 127 9.30 27.97 -2.47
C ARG A 127 8.87 26.78 -1.63
N GLU A 128 8.75 27.01 -0.33
CA GLU A 128 8.13 26.08 0.61
C GLU A 128 6.65 26.45 0.84
N VAL A 129 5.79 25.43 0.86
CA VAL A 129 4.35 25.58 1.09
C VAL A 129 3.95 24.75 2.30
N PRO A 130 3.72 25.38 3.48
CA PRO A 130 3.16 24.68 4.63
C PRO A 130 1.84 24.01 4.26
N MET A 131 1.65 22.74 4.63
CA MET A 131 0.45 21.98 4.28
C MET A 131 -0.83 22.65 4.81
N THR A 132 -0.75 23.35 5.93
CA THR A 132 -1.83 24.17 6.50
C THR A 132 -2.34 25.28 5.56
N LYS A 133 -1.60 25.66 4.51
CA LYS A 133 -2.05 26.59 3.47
C LYS A 133 -2.79 25.92 2.30
N LEU A 134 -2.77 24.59 2.23
CA LEU A 134 -3.53 23.77 1.26
C LEU A 134 -4.88 23.30 1.84
N ILE A 135 -5.30 23.93 2.94
CA ILE A 135 -6.33 23.51 3.87
C ILE A 135 -7.08 24.82 4.26
N GLY A 136 -8.39 24.94 4.00
CA GLY A 136 -9.27 25.81 4.81
C GLY A 136 -9.83 27.13 4.31
N LYS A 137 -10.48 27.92 5.18
CA LYS A 137 -11.13 29.19 4.75
C LYS A 137 -10.16 30.25 4.19
N GLU A 138 -8.84 30.05 4.33
CA GLU A 138 -7.81 30.60 3.46
C GLU A 138 -7.45 29.63 2.32
N GLY A 139 -7.02 28.37 2.58
CA GLY A 139 -6.80 27.30 1.58
C GLY A 139 -8.08 26.74 0.90
N GLY A 140 -8.97 27.66 0.53
CA GLY A 140 -10.42 27.48 0.52
C GLY A 140 -11.24 28.72 0.92
N LYS A 141 -10.64 29.92 0.90
CA LYS A 141 -11.05 30.96 -0.05
C LYS A 141 -10.10 31.10 -1.24
N THR A 142 -9.05 30.28 -1.20
CA THR A 142 -8.16 29.79 -2.26
C THR A 142 -8.69 28.44 -2.84
N ASP A 143 -9.99 28.09 -2.71
CA ASP A 143 -10.71 26.90 -3.32
C ASP A 143 -12.05 27.16 -4.07
N SER A 144 -13.11 27.78 -3.56
CA SER A 144 -13.18 28.74 -2.44
C SER A 144 -14.55 28.84 -1.71
N ARG A 145 -14.73 28.21 -0.52
CA ARG A 145 -15.29 28.87 0.71
C ARG A 145 -15.38 28.03 2.02
N ILE A 146 -15.32 26.69 1.99
CA ILE A 146 -15.17 25.76 3.16
C ILE A 146 -14.33 24.50 2.77
N GLY A 147 -13.86 24.37 1.51
CA GLY A 147 -13.46 23.09 0.91
C GLY A 147 -12.28 22.34 1.57
N PHE A 148 -12.30 21.01 1.45
CA PHE A 148 -11.35 20.00 1.98
C PHE A 148 -11.06 20.03 3.50
N GLU A 149 -11.35 21.12 4.20
CA GLU A 149 -10.95 21.30 5.61
C GLU A 149 -11.87 20.58 6.59
N GLN A 150 -13.19 20.74 6.40
CA GLN A 150 -14.16 19.98 7.16
C GLN A 150 -14.07 18.48 6.86
N LEU A 151 -13.46 18.10 5.72
CA LEU A 151 -13.10 16.73 5.39
C LEU A 151 -11.95 16.23 6.29
N LEU A 152 -10.82 16.95 6.31
CA LEU A 152 -9.65 16.62 7.13
C LEU A 152 -9.93 16.64 8.64
N VAL A 153 -10.66 17.63 9.14
CA VAL A 153 -11.04 17.74 10.56
C VAL A 153 -11.97 16.59 10.98
N SER A 154 -12.83 16.11 10.07
CA SER A 154 -13.66 14.91 10.30
C SER A 154 -12.90 13.59 10.15
N MET A 155 -11.88 13.54 9.29
CA MET A 155 -10.98 12.38 9.14
C MET A 155 -10.11 12.17 10.39
N GLY A 156 -9.62 13.26 10.99
CA GLY A 156 -8.69 13.22 12.11
C GLY A 156 -9.33 12.95 13.48
N HIS A 157 -10.56 13.44 13.72
CA HIS A 157 -11.08 13.56 15.10
C HIS A 157 -11.14 12.25 15.89
N GLN A 158 -11.30 11.09 15.25
CA GLN A 158 -11.58 9.83 15.95
C GLN A 158 -10.91 8.59 15.37
N SER A 159 -9.61 8.61 15.03
CA SER A 159 -8.90 7.34 14.73
C SER A 159 -9.01 6.35 15.92
N PHE A 160 -8.65 6.80 17.12
CA PHE A 160 -8.73 5.98 18.34
C PHE A 160 -10.18 5.64 18.74
N TYR A 161 -11.11 6.60 18.67
CA TYR A 161 -12.51 6.32 19.00
C TYR A 161 -13.20 5.44 17.96
N ARG A 162 -12.91 5.54 16.65
CA ARG A 162 -13.48 4.63 15.64
C ARG A 162 -12.98 3.21 15.85
N ASP A 163 -11.70 3.03 16.19
CA ASP A 163 -11.16 1.72 16.55
C ASP A 163 -11.90 1.16 17.79
N ARG A 164 -12.10 1.97 18.84
CA ARG A 164 -12.89 1.61 20.05
C ARG A 164 -14.38 1.31 19.74
N GLU A 165 -15.05 2.16 18.96
CA GLU A 165 -16.47 2.06 18.56
C GLU A 165 -16.75 0.78 17.78
N ARG A 166 -15.84 0.41 16.88
CA ARG A 166 -15.93 -0.80 16.04
C ARG A 166 -15.51 -2.07 16.77
N GLY A 167 -15.16 -1.98 18.06
CA GLY A 167 -14.71 -3.11 18.86
C GLY A 167 -13.33 -3.65 18.45
N VAL A 168 -12.50 -2.86 17.75
CA VAL A 168 -11.13 -3.26 17.43
C VAL A 168 -10.35 -3.36 18.75
N PRO A 169 -9.68 -4.51 19.02
CA PRO A 169 -8.96 -4.70 20.27
C PRO A 169 -7.88 -3.62 20.49
N ARG A 170 -7.68 -3.22 21.76
CA ARG A 170 -6.55 -2.38 22.17
C ARG A 170 -5.23 -3.11 21.95
N TYR A 171 -4.13 -2.37 21.84
CA TYR A 171 -2.84 -2.86 21.29
C TYR A 171 -2.38 -4.20 21.85
N ASN A 172 -2.43 -4.37 23.18
CA ASN A 172 -1.92 -5.59 23.81
C ASN A 172 -2.81 -6.83 23.55
N GLU A 173 -4.12 -6.64 23.39
CA GLU A 173 -5.06 -7.71 23.02
C GLU A 173 -5.03 -7.99 21.51
N PHE A 174 -4.85 -6.95 20.70
CA PHE A 174 -4.65 -7.04 19.26
C PHE A 174 -3.43 -7.93 18.93
N ARG A 175 -2.32 -7.76 19.66
CA ARG A 175 -1.14 -8.63 19.56
C ARG A 175 -1.43 -10.09 19.92
N LYS A 176 -2.17 -10.36 21.01
CA LYS A 176 -2.57 -11.73 21.39
C LYS A 176 -3.41 -12.40 20.31
N ASN A 177 -4.36 -11.67 19.71
CA ASN A 177 -5.21 -12.19 18.63
C ASN A 177 -4.42 -12.51 17.35
N LEU A 178 -3.27 -11.86 17.14
CA LEU A 178 -2.30 -12.19 16.09
C LEU A 178 -1.28 -13.27 16.49
N LEU A 179 -1.46 -13.92 17.65
CA LEU A 179 -0.52 -14.88 18.25
C LEU A 179 0.88 -14.29 18.55
N MET A 180 0.98 -12.96 18.64
CA MET A 180 2.20 -12.25 19.01
C MET A 180 2.34 -12.17 20.54
N SER A 181 3.57 -12.06 21.02
CA SER A 181 3.80 -11.82 22.46
C SER A 181 3.32 -10.43 22.86
N PRO A 182 2.44 -10.28 23.87
CA PRO A 182 2.04 -8.98 24.40
C PRO A 182 3.22 -8.31 25.13
N ILE A 183 3.22 -6.97 25.16
CA ILE A 183 4.15 -6.19 25.99
C ILE A 183 3.84 -6.38 27.47
N LYS A 184 4.87 -6.37 28.31
CA LYS A 184 4.81 -6.55 29.77
C LYS A 184 5.29 -5.33 30.54
N LYS A 185 6.04 -4.45 29.89
CA LYS A 185 6.57 -3.18 30.39
C LYS A 185 6.70 -2.18 29.23
N TRP A 186 6.86 -0.90 29.52
CA TRP A 186 6.90 0.16 28.51
C TRP A 186 8.10 0.06 27.55
N GLU A 187 9.24 -0.45 28.06
CA GLU A 187 10.46 -0.64 27.28
C GLU A 187 10.37 -1.85 26.32
N ASP A 188 9.30 -2.64 26.38
CA ASP A 188 8.99 -3.64 25.34
C ASP A 188 8.33 -2.99 24.11
N LEU A 189 7.83 -1.74 24.22
CA LEU A 189 7.16 -0.99 23.15
C LEU A 189 8.13 -0.06 22.41
N THR A 190 8.88 0.76 23.15
CA THR A 190 9.83 1.75 22.61
C THR A 190 11.04 1.92 23.55
N ASP A 191 12.17 2.43 23.02
CA ASP A 191 13.33 2.84 23.83
C ASP A 191 13.32 4.37 24.13
N ASP A 192 12.28 5.08 23.71
CA ASP A 192 12.12 6.53 23.85
C ASP A 192 11.55 6.89 25.23
N GLU A 193 12.39 7.44 26.11
CA GLU A 193 12.03 7.79 27.49
C GLU A 193 10.93 8.87 27.57
N GLU A 194 10.96 9.87 26.68
CA GLU A 194 9.94 10.94 26.64
C GLU A 194 8.58 10.39 26.21
N ALA A 195 8.57 9.51 25.20
CA ALA A 195 7.37 8.79 24.80
C ALA A 195 6.85 7.85 25.89
N ILE A 196 7.73 7.16 26.62
CA ILE A 196 7.35 6.29 27.74
C ILE A 196 6.66 7.09 28.84
N ASP A 197 7.20 8.23 29.25
CA ASP A 197 6.63 9.01 30.35
C ASP A 197 5.29 9.67 29.95
N ALA A 198 5.17 10.15 28.71
CA ALA A 198 3.89 10.59 28.15
C ALA A 198 2.84 9.46 28.09
N LEU A 199 3.24 8.23 27.73
CA LEU A 199 2.35 7.06 27.72
C LEU A 199 1.89 6.68 29.13
N LYS A 200 2.79 6.71 30.13
CA LYS A 200 2.45 6.45 31.54
C LYS A 200 1.43 7.46 32.07
N GLU A 201 1.61 8.75 31.77
CA GLU A 201 0.67 9.81 32.17
C GLU A 201 -0.71 9.59 31.52
N VAL A 202 -0.76 9.40 30.19
CA VAL A 202 -2.01 9.27 29.43
C VAL A 202 -2.79 7.98 29.74
N TYR A 203 -2.09 6.88 30.04
CA TYR A 203 -2.72 5.57 30.27
C TYR A 203 -2.71 5.12 31.75
N GLU A 204 -2.40 6.02 32.69
CA GLU A 204 -2.37 5.73 34.14
C GLU A 204 -1.46 4.54 34.50
N ASP A 205 -0.29 4.45 33.84
CA ASP A 205 0.68 3.35 33.93
C ASP A 205 0.13 1.93 33.54
N ASP A 206 -1.04 1.84 32.89
CA ASP A 206 -1.61 0.57 32.41
C ASP A 206 -1.38 0.33 30.91
N ILE A 207 -0.37 -0.48 30.60
CA ILE A 207 -0.02 -0.95 29.25
C ILE A 207 -1.18 -1.59 28.47
N ASN A 208 -2.23 -2.10 29.14
CA ASN A 208 -3.38 -2.73 28.48
C ASN A 208 -4.43 -1.71 28.02
N LYS A 209 -4.36 -0.46 28.51
CA LYS A 209 -5.18 0.65 28.01
C LYS A 209 -4.65 1.25 26.71
N VAL A 210 -3.42 0.93 26.27
CA VAL A 210 -2.83 1.51 25.05
C VAL A 210 -3.69 1.22 23.81
N ASP A 211 -4.20 2.27 23.15
CA ASP A 211 -4.97 2.13 21.91
C ASP A 211 -4.13 1.53 20.79
N VAL A 212 -4.75 0.70 19.93
CA VAL A 212 -4.03 0.00 18.86
C VAL A 212 -3.19 0.94 18.02
N ASN A 213 -3.78 2.04 17.54
CA ASN A 213 -3.08 2.99 16.68
C ASN A 213 -1.91 3.73 17.39
N VAL A 214 -2.00 3.99 18.70
CA VAL A 214 -0.87 4.55 19.48
C VAL A 214 0.26 3.53 19.56
N GLY A 215 -0.08 2.27 19.90
CA GLY A 215 0.88 1.17 19.94
C GLY A 215 1.61 0.98 18.60
N LEU A 216 0.90 0.96 17.46
CA LEU A 216 1.52 0.82 16.13
C LEU A 216 2.54 1.93 15.80
N HIS A 217 2.30 3.16 16.26
CA HIS A 217 3.23 4.27 16.01
C HIS A 217 4.42 4.22 16.96
N ALA A 218 4.20 4.00 18.26
CA ALA A 218 5.23 3.90 19.28
C ALA A 218 6.12 2.64 19.13
N GLU A 219 5.58 1.55 18.59
CA GLU A 219 6.28 0.28 18.43
C GLU A 219 7.61 0.43 17.66
N LYS A 220 8.69 0.03 18.32
CA LYS A 220 10.06 -0.05 17.80
C LYS A 220 10.10 -0.87 16.51
N LYS A 221 10.53 -0.23 15.42
CA LYS A 221 10.41 -0.79 14.07
C LYS A 221 11.60 -1.68 13.72
N ILE A 222 11.32 -2.76 12.99
CA ILE A 222 12.36 -3.62 12.40
C ILE A 222 13.20 -2.77 11.44
N LYS A 223 14.53 -2.95 11.44
CA LYS A 223 15.42 -2.18 10.56
C LYS A 223 14.99 -2.33 9.09
N GLY A 224 14.65 -1.20 8.46
CA GLY A 224 14.16 -1.14 7.08
C GLY A 224 12.64 -1.10 6.93
N PHE A 225 11.86 -1.30 8.00
CA PHE A 225 10.40 -1.18 7.94
C PHE A 225 9.96 0.25 8.26
N ALA A 226 9.07 0.81 7.44
CA ALA A 226 8.35 2.06 7.73
C ALA A 226 7.13 1.85 8.65
N ILE A 227 6.66 0.61 8.81
CA ILE A 227 5.51 0.22 9.64
C ILE A 227 5.94 -0.68 10.81
N SER A 228 5.04 -0.88 11.77
CA SER A 228 5.28 -1.78 12.90
C SER A 228 5.17 -3.25 12.50
N GLU A 229 5.75 -4.16 13.31
CA GLU A 229 5.59 -5.60 13.11
C GLU A 229 4.12 -6.01 13.30
N THR A 230 3.44 -5.44 14.30
CA THR A 230 2.00 -5.67 14.54
C THR A 230 1.16 -5.30 13.31
N ALA A 231 1.45 -4.15 12.66
CA ALA A 231 0.78 -3.76 11.41
C ALA A 231 1.14 -4.71 10.24
N PHE A 232 2.39 -5.15 10.17
CA PHE A 232 2.89 -6.04 9.13
C PHE A 232 2.18 -7.41 9.14
N PHE A 233 1.84 -7.98 10.30
CA PHE A 233 1.13 -9.27 10.36
C PHE A 233 -0.27 -9.21 9.73
N ILE A 234 -1.02 -8.13 9.92
CA ILE A 234 -2.28 -7.89 9.21
C ILE A 234 -2.04 -7.68 7.71
N PHE A 235 -1.02 -6.91 7.35
CA PHE A 235 -0.65 -6.69 5.94
C PHE A 235 -0.34 -8.02 5.23
N LEU A 236 0.45 -8.90 5.84
CA LEU A 236 0.84 -10.21 5.29
C LEU A 236 -0.38 -11.06 4.90
N LEU A 237 -1.36 -11.15 5.81
CA LEU A 237 -2.61 -11.88 5.57
C LEU A 237 -3.44 -11.21 4.46
N VAL A 238 -3.74 -9.92 4.59
CA VAL A 238 -4.70 -9.25 3.72
C VAL A 238 -4.11 -8.97 2.33
N ALA A 239 -2.83 -8.63 2.20
CA ALA A 239 -2.18 -8.44 0.90
C ALA A 239 -2.16 -9.73 0.07
N SER A 240 -1.92 -10.88 0.72
CA SER A 240 -2.04 -12.20 0.08
C SER A 240 -3.48 -12.46 -0.35
N ARG A 241 -4.44 -12.27 0.58
CA ARG A 241 -5.88 -12.48 0.37
C ARG A 241 -6.47 -11.64 -0.75
N ARG A 242 -6.02 -10.38 -0.94
CA ARG A 242 -6.42 -9.49 -2.05
C ARG A 242 -6.12 -10.09 -3.43
N LEU A 243 -5.07 -10.90 -3.55
CA LEU A 243 -4.69 -11.55 -4.81
C LEU A 243 -5.32 -12.94 -4.95
N GLU A 244 -5.21 -13.78 -3.92
CA GLU A 244 -5.64 -15.18 -4.06
C GLU A 244 -7.15 -15.40 -4.03
N ALA A 245 -7.93 -14.49 -3.43
CA ALA A 245 -9.39 -14.62 -3.39
C ALA A 245 -10.11 -14.07 -4.64
N ASP A 246 -9.43 -13.27 -5.46
CA ASP A 246 -10.02 -12.66 -6.65
C ASP A 246 -9.87 -13.57 -7.88
N ARG A 247 -10.98 -13.83 -8.59
CA ARG A 247 -10.97 -14.57 -9.85
C ARG A 247 -10.11 -13.90 -10.92
N PHE A 248 -10.06 -12.57 -10.96
CA PHE A 248 -9.33 -11.82 -11.99
C PHE A 248 -7.82 -11.84 -11.78
N PHE A 249 -7.36 -12.04 -10.55
CA PHE A 249 -5.96 -12.37 -10.25
C PHE A 249 -5.67 -13.87 -10.26
N THR A 250 -6.68 -14.74 -10.30
CA THR A 250 -6.54 -16.20 -10.33
C THR A 250 -7.06 -16.80 -11.64
N THR A 251 -8.25 -17.44 -11.64
CA THR A 251 -8.83 -18.20 -12.76
C THR A 251 -8.86 -17.43 -14.09
N ASN A 252 -9.12 -16.14 -14.01
CA ASN A 252 -9.32 -15.23 -15.13
C ASN A 252 -8.08 -14.37 -15.46
N PHE A 253 -6.93 -14.59 -14.81
CA PHE A 253 -5.67 -13.93 -15.17
C PHE A 253 -5.05 -14.60 -16.42
N ASN A 254 -5.67 -14.37 -17.57
CA ASN A 254 -5.34 -14.99 -18.85
C ASN A 254 -5.65 -14.10 -20.06
N ASP A 255 -5.09 -14.46 -21.21
CA ASP A 255 -5.17 -13.76 -22.49
C ASP A 255 -6.61 -13.59 -23.00
N LYS A 256 -7.48 -14.59 -22.79
CA LYS A 256 -8.90 -14.52 -23.13
C LYS A 256 -9.66 -13.43 -22.38
N THR A 257 -9.21 -13.09 -21.16
CA THR A 257 -9.85 -12.09 -20.31
C THR A 257 -9.19 -10.71 -20.44
N TYR A 258 -7.85 -10.67 -20.49
CA TYR A 258 -7.06 -9.44 -20.48
C TYR A 258 -6.63 -8.96 -21.88
N THR A 259 -6.83 -9.76 -22.94
CA THR A 259 -6.10 -9.72 -24.22
C THR A 259 -4.61 -10.07 -24.05
N LYS A 260 -3.94 -10.39 -25.17
CA LYS A 260 -2.50 -10.67 -25.14
C LYS A 260 -1.73 -9.39 -24.77
N GLU A 261 -2.02 -8.30 -25.45
CA GLU A 261 -1.37 -7.01 -25.26
C GLU A 261 -1.64 -6.42 -23.86
N GLY A 262 -2.82 -6.71 -23.28
CA GLY A 262 -3.12 -6.37 -21.88
C GLY A 262 -2.34 -7.19 -20.85
N LEU A 263 -1.96 -8.44 -21.15
CA LEU A 263 -0.99 -9.19 -20.34
C LEU A 263 0.45 -8.70 -20.56
N ASP A 264 0.81 -8.40 -21.81
CA ASP A 264 2.14 -7.91 -22.17
C ASP A 264 2.43 -6.54 -21.53
N ALA A 265 1.41 -5.71 -21.25
CA ALA A 265 1.53 -4.48 -20.47
C ALA A 265 2.12 -4.69 -19.05
N PHE A 266 1.99 -5.89 -18.46
CA PHE A 266 2.65 -6.21 -17.20
C PHE A 266 4.16 -6.40 -17.35
N SER A 267 4.70 -6.65 -18.55
CA SER A 267 6.13 -6.90 -18.77
C SER A 267 7.00 -5.65 -18.58
N VAL A 268 6.46 -4.46 -18.86
CA VAL A 268 7.15 -3.15 -18.75
C VAL A 268 7.60 -2.85 -17.32
N TRP A 269 6.83 -3.29 -16.32
CA TRP A 269 7.18 -3.17 -14.89
C TRP A 269 8.13 -4.28 -14.42
N SER A 270 9.04 -4.73 -15.27
CA SER A 270 9.96 -5.85 -15.00
C SER A 270 11.25 -5.81 -15.83
N SER A 271 11.46 -4.75 -16.62
CA SER A 271 12.75 -4.42 -17.22
C SER A 271 13.66 -3.74 -16.19
N ASP A 272 14.98 -3.86 -16.39
CA ASP A 272 15.95 -3.11 -15.59
C ASP A 272 15.80 -1.58 -15.86
N PRO A 273 16.18 -0.70 -14.91
CA PRO A 273 16.00 0.73 -15.06
C PRO A 273 16.88 1.33 -16.19
N ASP A 274 16.25 1.81 -17.26
CA ASP A 274 16.89 2.64 -18.30
C ASP A 274 16.48 4.12 -18.17
N PRO A 275 17.12 5.09 -18.85
CA PRO A 275 16.82 6.51 -18.70
C PRO A 275 15.34 6.91 -18.96
N THR A 276 14.60 6.13 -19.74
CA THR A 276 13.14 6.33 -19.93
C THR A 276 12.29 5.64 -18.86
N ASN A 277 12.88 4.74 -18.09
CA ASN A 277 12.23 3.90 -17.08
C ASN A 277 12.50 4.28 -15.62
N TRP A 278 13.44 5.19 -15.33
CA TRP A 278 13.74 5.63 -13.95
C TRP A 278 12.59 6.43 -13.30
N LEU A 279 11.74 7.07 -14.13
CA LEU A 279 10.47 7.64 -13.67
C LEU A 279 9.39 6.53 -13.63
N PRO A 280 8.67 6.36 -12.51
CA PRO A 280 7.48 5.51 -12.47
C PRO A 280 6.51 5.89 -13.61
N LEU A 281 5.92 4.90 -14.30
CA LEU A 281 5.11 5.13 -15.52
C LEU A 281 3.97 6.15 -15.32
N TYR A 282 3.44 6.27 -14.10
CA TYR A 282 2.38 7.24 -13.76
C TYR A 282 2.85 8.70 -13.63
N LEU A 283 4.17 8.95 -13.64
CA LEU A 283 4.79 10.28 -13.73
C LEU A 283 5.32 10.60 -15.13
N ARG A 284 5.21 9.66 -16.09
CA ARG A 284 5.61 9.93 -17.47
C ARG A 284 4.48 10.61 -18.21
N SER A 285 4.83 11.59 -19.04
CA SER A 285 3.91 12.13 -20.04
C SER A 285 3.46 10.98 -20.94
N ALA A 286 2.16 10.93 -21.26
CA ALA A 286 1.68 10.03 -22.31
C ALA A 286 2.34 10.42 -23.65
N PRO A 287 2.72 9.45 -24.50
CA PRO A 287 3.22 9.72 -25.86
C PRO A 287 2.10 10.23 -26.78
#